data_AF-A0A2M8LRV8-F1
#
_entry.id   AF-A0A2M8LRV8-F1
#
_cell.length_a   1.000
_cell.length_b   1.000
_cell.length_c   1.000
_cell.angle_alpha   90.00
_cell.angle_beta   90.00
_cell.angle_gamma   90.00
#
_symmetry.space_group_name_H-M   'P 1'
#
loop_
_entity.id
_entity.type
_entity.pdbx_description
1 polymer ?
#
loop_
_entity_poly.entity_id
_entity_poly.type
_entity_poly.pdbx_seq_one_letter_code
_entity_poly.pdbx_strand_id
1 'polypeptide(L)'
;MLASLCRGNGHMILDWQDEDREGDWYIQVLLRDNNTYQLEYRNGVAAEHYQTLTVSQEKVLRALLGWAAGNPEWRDGFIWNNISVVFEPSVTEAASRPAV
;
A
#
# COMPACT_ATOMS: atom_id res chain seq x y z
N MET A 1 2.80 3.18 -18.40
CA MET A 1 1.65 4.09 -18.50
C MET A 1 0.57 3.59 -17.55
N LEU A 2 0.11 4.39 -16.57
CA LEU A 2 -0.98 4.00 -15.63
C LEU A 2 -2.34 4.39 -16.22
N ALA A 3 -2.71 3.82 -17.36
CA ALA A 3 -3.82 4.33 -18.19
C ALA A 3 -5.23 4.00 -17.67
N SER A 4 -5.38 3.03 -16.76
CA SER A 4 -6.68 2.52 -16.29
C SER A 4 -7.10 3.05 -14.91
N LEU A 5 -6.31 3.94 -14.29
CA LEU A 5 -6.69 4.57 -13.01
C LEU A 5 -7.70 5.69 -13.28
N CYS A 6 -8.98 5.39 -13.10
CA CYS A 6 -10.06 6.37 -13.17
C CYS A 6 -10.34 7.01 -11.81
N ARG A 7 -10.77 8.29 -11.81
CA ARG A 7 -11.23 8.97 -10.58
C ARG A 7 -12.42 8.23 -9.98
N GLY A 8 -12.51 8.24 -8.65
CA GLY A 8 -13.66 7.73 -7.91
C GLY A 8 -13.72 6.21 -7.67
N ASN A 9 -12.66 5.44 -7.94
CA ASN A 9 -12.36 4.09 -7.39
C ASN A 9 -11.25 3.31 -8.14
N GLY A 10 -10.52 3.95 -9.07
CA GLY A 10 -9.38 3.31 -9.74
C GLY A 10 -8.21 3.10 -8.79
N HIS A 11 -8.04 1.86 -8.34
CA HIS A 11 -6.84 1.41 -7.65
C HIS A 11 -6.21 0.25 -8.42
N MET A 12 -4.91 0.07 -8.23
CA MET A 12 -4.16 -1.07 -8.75
C MET A 12 -3.29 -1.59 -7.62
N ILE A 13 -3.32 -2.92 -7.42
CA ILE A 13 -2.50 -3.64 -6.46
C ILE A 13 -1.58 -4.55 -7.24
N LEU A 14 -0.31 -4.58 -6.84
CA LEU A 14 0.67 -5.59 -7.25
C LEU A 14 1.09 -6.34 -6.00
N ASP A 15 1.05 -7.66 -6.06
CA ASP A 15 1.34 -8.56 -4.97
C ASP A 15 2.34 -9.63 -5.41
N TRP A 16 3.25 -10.00 -4.51
CA TRP A 16 4.19 -11.08 -4.76
C TRP A 16 3.54 -12.41 -4.39
N GLN A 17 3.22 -13.18 -5.43
CA GLN A 17 2.71 -14.54 -5.33
C GLN A 17 3.89 -15.52 -5.28
N ASP A 18 4.53 -15.61 -4.12
CA ASP A 18 5.55 -16.62 -3.83
C ASP A 18 4.98 -17.55 -2.74
N GLU A 19 4.73 -18.81 -3.09
CA GLU A 19 4.04 -19.78 -2.21
C GLU A 19 4.78 -20.03 -0.89
N ASP A 20 6.11 -19.84 -0.88
CA ASP A 20 6.95 -20.01 0.31
C ASP A 20 7.06 -18.72 1.14
N ARG A 21 6.47 -17.62 0.69
CA ARG A 21 6.61 -16.30 1.31
C ARG A 21 5.41 -15.97 2.18
N GLU A 22 5.57 -16.16 3.49
CA GLU A 22 4.58 -15.76 4.47
C GLU A 22 4.40 -14.23 4.53
N GLY A 23 3.17 -13.80 4.75
CA GLY A 23 2.78 -12.41 4.97
C GLY A 23 2.25 -11.68 3.74
N ASP A 24 1.83 -10.44 3.96
CA ASP A 24 1.25 -9.58 2.94
C ASP A 24 2.33 -8.71 2.28
N TRP A 25 2.71 -9.05 1.05
CA TRP A 25 3.72 -8.32 0.28
C TRP A 25 3.06 -7.68 -0.94
N TYR A 26 2.67 -6.41 -0.80
CA TYR A 26 2.02 -5.68 -1.89
C TYR A 26 2.49 -4.24 -1.99
N ILE A 27 2.28 -3.67 -3.17
CA ILE A 27 2.26 -2.23 -3.43
C ILE A 27 0.95 -1.86 -4.12
N GLN A 28 0.30 -0.79 -3.66
CA GLN A 28 -0.98 -0.32 -4.15
C GLN A 28 -0.88 1.14 -4.57
N VAL A 29 -1.49 1.49 -5.69
CA VAL A 29 -1.76 2.88 -6.07
C VAL A 29 -3.26 3.14 -6.14
N LEU A 30 -3.70 4.26 -5.56
CA LEU A 30 -5.04 4.82 -5.69
C LEU A 30 -4.93 6.24 -6.27
N LEU A 31 -5.72 6.54 -7.31
CA LEU A 31 -5.89 7.92 -7.78
C LEU A 31 -7.08 8.57 -7.05
N ARG A 32 -6.79 9.52 -6.15
CA ARG A 32 -7.79 10.28 -5.40
C ARG A 32 -8.47 11.32 -6.29
N ASP A 33 -9.65 11.79 -5.85
CA ASP A 33 -10.45 12.77 -6.60
C ASP A 33 -9.76 14.13 -6.77
N ASN A 34 -8.83 14.47 -5.89
CA ASN A 34 -8.01 15.68 -5.95
C ASN A 34 -6.77 15.54 -6.86
N ASN A 35 -6.76 14.57 -7.78
CA ASN A 35 -5.64 14.24 -8.68
C ASN A 35 -4.33 13.90 -7.95
N THR A 36 -4.40 13.47 -6.68
CA THR A 36 -3.23 12.97 -5.94
C THR A 36 -3.19 11.46 -5.99
N TYR A 37 -2.01 10.91 -6.28
CA TYR A 37 -1.74 9.49 -6.13
C TYR A 37 -1.42 9.19 -4.68
N GLN A 38 -2.16 8.24 -4.12
CA GLN A 38 -1.81 7.57 -2.88
C GLN A 38 -1.09 6.29 -3.25
N LEU A 39 0.16 6.16 -2.82
CA LEU A 39 0.97 4.97 -2.98
C LEU A 39 1.17 4.34 -1.61
N GLU A 40 0.86 3.06 -1.51
CA GLU A 40 0.93 2.29 -0.28
C GLU A 40 1.70 1.00 -0.52
N TYR A 41 2.36 0.49 0.51
CA TYR A 41 2.91 -0.86 0.45
C TYR A 41 2.88 -1.52 1.82
N ARG A 42 2.84 -2.85 1.79
CA ARG A 42 3.01 -3.69 2.98
C ARG A 42 4.22 -4.59 2.81
N ASN A 43 5.02 -4.68 3.88
CA ASN A 43 6.28 -5.43 3.89
C ASN A 43 6.14 -6.65 4.82
N GLY A 44 5.26 -7.58 4.42
CA GLY A 44 5.03 -8.86 5.09
C GLY A 44 4.05 -8.78 6.27
N VAL A 45 4.20 -7.81 7.16
CA VAL A 45 3.37 -7.71 8.38
C VAL A 45 2.55 -6.43 8.42
N ALA A 46 1.42 -6.46 9.14
CA ALA A 46 0.52 -5.30 9.29
C ALA A 46 1.19 -4.07 9.93
N ALA A 47 2.16 -4.29 10.83
CA ALA A 47 2.98 -3.23 11.44
C ALA A 47 3.85 -2.47 10.42
N GLU A 48 4.20 -3.13 9.31
CA GLU A 48 5.04 -2.61 8.25
C GLU A 48 4.19 -2.17 7.05
N HIS A 49 3.24 -1.26 7.33
CA HIS A 49 2.33 -0.69 6.34
C HIS A 49 2.59 0.81 6.20
N TYR A 50 2.93 1.24 4.99
CA TYR A 50 3.38 2.60 4.72
C TYR A 50 2.60 3.24 3.59
N GLN A 51 2.43 4.57 3.68
CA GLN A 51 1.74 5.40 2.70
C GLN A 51 2.54 6.65 2.37
N THR A 52 2.48 7.08 1.12
CA THR A 52 2.88 8.41 0.69
C THR A 52 1.86 9.01 -0.28
N LEU A 53 1.89 10.33 -0.43
CA LEU A 53 1.03 11.07 -1.34
C LEU A 53 1.89 11.85 -2.33
N THR A 54 1.56 11.80 -3.62
CA THR A 54 2.26 12.55 -4.66
C THR A 54 1.35 12.94 -5.81
N VAL A 55 1.69 14.02 -6.50
CA VAL A 55 1.06 14.40 -7.79
C VAL A 55 1.85 13.86 -8.99
N SER A 56 3.02 13.27 -8.77
CA SER A 56 3.90 12.82 -9.86
C SER A 56 3.58 11.38 -10.27
N GLN A 57 2.86 11.22 -11.37
CA GLN A 57 2.59 9.92 -11.98
C GLN A 57 3.87 9.17 -12.34
N GLU A 58 4.91 9.88 -12.79
CA GLU A 58 6.18 9.30 -13.19
C GLU A 58 6.92 8.67 -12.01
N LYS A 59 6.92 9.34 -10.84
CA LYS A 59 7.47 8.76 -9.59
C LYS A 59 6.72 7.51 -9.17
N VAL A 60 5.39 7.51 -9.26
CA VAL A 60 4.56 6.33 -8.95
C VAL A 60 4.90 5.17 -9.89
N LEU A 61 4.99 5.42 -11.19
CA LEU A 61 5.33 4.38 -12.17
C LEU A 61 6.71 3.77 -11.90
N ARG A 62 7.72 4.61 -11.59
CA ARG A 62 9.06 4.13 -11.23
C ARG A 62 9.04 3.27 -9.97
N ALA A 63 8.30 3.69 -8.93
CA ALA A 63 8.18 2.93 -7.69
C ALA A 63 7.54 1.55 -7.92
N LEU A 64 6.44 1.50 -8.68
CA LEU A 64 5.75 0.24 -8.99
C LEU A 64 6.65 -0.74 -9.76
N LEU A 65 7.35 -0.26 -10.78
CA LEU A 65 8.27 -1.09 -11.58
C LEU A 65 9.49 -1.53 -10.76
N GLY A 66 10.06 -0.62 -9.95
CA GLY A 66 11.19 -0.95 -9.08
C GLY A 66 10.82 -1.96 -8.00
N TRP A 67 9.63 -1.84 -7.41
CA TRP A 67 9.08 -2.81 -6.46
C TRP A 67 8.92 -4.18 -7.11
N ALA A 68 8.27 -4.25 -8.27
CA ALA A 68 8.06 -5.50 -8.99
C ALA A 68 9.38 -6.19 -9.39
N ALA A 69 10.43 -5.40 -9.69
CA ALA A 69 11.77 -5.90 -10.00
C ALA A 69 12.62 -6.24 -8.76
N GLY A 70 12.13 -5.98 -7.54
CA GLY A 70 12.87 -6.19 -6.30
C GLY A 70 14.03 -5.20 -6.05
N ASN A 71 14.04 -4.04 -6.73
CA ASN A 71 15.09 -3.03 -6.54
C ASN A 71 14.83 -2.20 -5.26
N PRO A 72 15.66 -2.27 -4.21
CA PRO A 72 15.41 -1.56 -2.94
C PRO A 72 15.25 -0.03 -3.06
N GLU A 73 15.81 0.59 -4.11
CA GLU A 73 15.73 2.03 -4.38
C GLU A 73 14.32 2.50 -4.79
N TRP A 74 13.37 1.59 -5.02
CA TRP A 74 12.00 1.94 -5.42
C TRP A 74 11.29 2.86 -4.41
N ARG A 75 11.74 2.85 -3.14
CA ARG A 75 11.23 3.69 -2.05
C ARG A 75 11.77 5.12 -2.09
N ASP A 76 12.81 5.38 -2.86
CA ASP A 76 13.53 6.65 -2.82
C ASP A 76 12.72 7.80 -3.43
N GLY A 77 12.96 9.00 -2.94
CA GLY A 77 12.29 10.21 -3.43
C GLY A 77 10.85 10.40 -2.94
N PHE A 78 10.46 9.61 -1.93
CA PHE A 78 9.23 9.74 -1.16
C PHE A 78 9.51 9.91 0.34
N ILE A 79 8.59 10.57 1.04
CA ILE A 79 8.51 10.51 2.49
C ILE A 79 7.38 9.55 2.82
N TRP A 80 7.71 8.44 3.48
CA TRP A 80 6.77 7.38 3.83
C TRP A 80 6.28 7.55 5.27
N ASN A 81 4.96 7.50 5.44
CA ASN A 81 4.33 7.51 6.75
C ASN A 81 3.90 6.09 7.08
N ASN A 82 4.28 5.58 8.25
CA ASN A 82 3.75 4.31 8.74
C ASN A 82 2.29 4.52 9.17
N ILE A 83 1.38 3.73 8.60
CA ILE A 83 -0.08 3.80 8.80
C ILE A 83 -0.64 2.53 9.47
N SER A 84 0.22 1.69 10.03
CA SER A 84 -0.18 0.42 10.67
C SER A 84 -1.22 0.59 11.77
N VAL A 85 -1.14 1.67 12.55
CA VAL A 85 -2.08 2.01 13.64
C VAL A 85 -3.54 2.15 13.18
N VAL A 86 -3.78 2.42 11.90
CA VAL A 86 -5.13 2.50 11.32
C VAL A 86 -5.74 1.11 11.11
N PHE A 87 -4.90 0.07 11.10
CA PHE A 87 -5.26 -1.32 10.83
C PHE A 87 -4.99 -2.24 12.02
N GLU A 88 -4.56 -1.70 13.15
CA GLU A 88 -4.56 -2.47 14.40
C GLU A 88 -6.02 -2.77 14.77
N PRO A 89 -6.37 -4.04 15.07
CA PRO A 89 -7.68 -4.30 15.65
C PRO A 89 -7.75 -3.51 16.95
N SER A 90 -8.75 -2.65 17.08
CA SER A 90 -9.09 -2.04 18.36
C SER A 90 -9.29 -3.18 19.36
N VAL A 91 -8.33 -3.35 20.28
CA VAL A 91 -8.35 -4.36 21.37
C VAL A 91 -9.66 -4.30 22.18
N THR A 92 -10.42 -3.21 22.04
CA THR A 92 -11.72 -2.97 22.66
C THR A 92 -12.85 -3.91 22.18
N GLU A 93 -12.81 -4.52 20.99
CA GLU A 93 -13.92 -5.38 20.51
C GLU A 93 -13.71 -6.90 20.73
N ALA A 94 -12.64 -7.31 21.43
CA ALA A 94 -12.48 -8.72 21.82
C ALA A 94 -13.14 -9.07 23.17
N ALA A 95 -13.53 -8.05 23.95
CA ALA A 95 -13.96 -8.23 25.35
C ALA A 95 -15.50 -8.17 25.57
N SER A 96 -16.32 -8.09 24.51
CA SER A 96 -17.77 -7.88 24.65
C SER A 96 -18.66 -8.96 24.05
N ARG A 97 -18.20 -10.21 23.96
CA ARG A 97 -19.11 -11.36 23.80
C ARG A 97 -19.33 -12.04 25.15
N PRO A 98 -20.49 -11.89 25.80
CA PRO A 98 -20.83 -12.76 26.92
C PRO A 98 -21.06 -14.17 26.37
N ALA A 99 -20.51 -15.17 27.06
CA ALA A 99 -20.85 -16.57 26.82
C ALA A 99 -22.35 -16.76 27.07
N VAL A 100 -23.06 -17.33 26.09
CA VAL A 100 -24.39 -17.93 26.26
C VAL A 100 -24.23 -19.43 26.14
#